data_AF-A0A936UBD0-F1
#
_entry.id   AF-A0A936UBD0-F1
#
_cell.length_a   1.000
_cell.length_b   1.000
_cell.length_c   1.000
_cell.angle_alpha   90.00
_cell.angle_beta   90.00
_cell.angle_gamma   90.00
#
_symmetry.space_group_name_H-M   'P 1'
#
loop_
_entity.id
_entity.type
_entity.pdbx_description
1 polymer ?
#
loop_
_entity_poly.entity_id
_entity_poly.type
_entity_poly.pdbx_seq_one_letter_code
_entity_poly.pdbx_strand_id
1 'polypeptide(L)'
;MAIVLGGVAWGVPEEKFQHSFVLTAVSGVLLLAIDLFRSCVFLYQGAGVASVVKLALVGLGYHIPESRLAFYLAATVVGSVGSHMTGSWRHWSFLDRKVLKQD
;
A
#
# COMPACT_ATOMS: atom_id res chain seq x y z
N MET A 1 2.48 -6.03 -7.33
CA MET A 1 1.17 -6.51 -6.83
C MET A 1 0.39 -7.36 -7.85
N ALA A 2 0.20 -6.94 -9.11
CA ALA A 2 -0.64 -7.68 -10.06
C ALA A 2 -0.28 -9.17 -10.20
N ILE A 3 1.01 -9.50 -10.34
CA ILE A 3 1.49 -10.90 -10.42
C ILE A 3 1.17 -11.68 -9.14
N VAL A 4 1.38 -11.07 -7.96
CA VAL A 4 1.11 -11.70 -6.65
C VAL A 4 -0.38 -11.94 -6.47
N LEU A 5 -1.19 -10.93 -6.73
CA LEU A 5 -2.65 -11.01 -6.64
C LEU A 5 -3.19 -12.08 -7.61
N GLY A 6 -2.72 -12.09 -8.86
CA GLY A 6 -3.09 -13.10 -9.85
C GLY A 6 -2.65 -14.50 -9.43
N GLY A 7 -1.43 -14.66 -8.91
CA GLY A 7 -0.93 -15.93 -8.40
C GLY A 7 -1.81 -16.49 -7.28
N VAL A 8 -2.21 -15.64 -6.33
CA VAL A 8 -3.13 -16.03 -5.25
C VAL A 8 -4.53 -16.33 -5.78
N ALA A 9 -5.09 -15.50 -6.66
CA ALA A 9 -6.45 -15.65 -7.18
C ALA A 9 -6.64 -16.95 -7.99
N TRP A 10 -5.58 -17.41 -8.66
CA TRP A 10 -5.60 -18.61 -9.50
C TRP A 10 -4.98 -19.85 -8.82
N GLY A 11 -4.69 -19.79 -7.52
CA GLY A 11 -4.14 -20.94 -6.78
C GLY A 11 -2.78 -21.40 -7.29
N VAL A 12 -1.98 -20.49 -7.85
CA VAL A 12 -0.62 -20.80 -8.30
C VAL A 12 0.23 -21.16 -7.07
N PRO A 13 1.13 -22.16 -7.16
CA PRO A 13 2.06 -22.44 -6.07
C PRO A 13 2.88 -21.20 -5.68
N GLU A 14 3.04 -20.96 -4.36
CA GLU A 14 3.66 -19.75 -3.82
C GLU A 14 5.10 -19.54 -4.32
N GLU A 15 5.85 -20.63 -4.49
CA GLU A 15 7.21 -20.64 -5.03
C GLU A 15 7.34 -19.90 -6.37
N LYS A 16 6.29 -19.92 -7.21
CA LYS A 16 6.30 -19.31 -8.54
C LYS A 16 6.15 -17.78 -8.50
N PHE A 17 5.62 -17.21 -7.41
CA PHE A 17 5.43 -15.77 -7.27
C PHE A 17 6.10 -15.17 -6.03
N GLN A 18 6.81 -15.97 -5.23
CA GLN A 18 7.49 -15.52 -4.02
C GLN A 18 8.48 -14.39 -4.29
N HIS A 19 9.27 -14.49 -5.37
CA HIS A 19 10.17 -13.41 -5.79
C HIS A 19 9.40 -12.12 -6.12
N SER A 20 8.27 -12.23 -6.84
CA SER A 20 7.41 -11.08 -7.14
C SER A 20 6.75 -10.49 -5.88
N PHE A 21 6.47 -11.32 -4.87
CA PHE A 21 5.99 -10.88 -3.57
C PHE A 21 7.06 -10.07 -2.84
N VAL A 22 8.28 -10.61 -2.71
CA VAL A 22 9.40 -9.92 -2.07
C VAL A 22 9.66 -8.58 -2.75
N LEU A 23 9.74 -8.55 -4.09
CA LEU A 23 9.91 -7.30 -4.84
C LEU A 23 8.76 -6.31 -4.59
N THR A 24 7.51 -6.79 -4.53
CA THR A 24 6.35 -5.93 -4.25
C THR A 24 6.41 -5.35 -2.83
N ALA A 25 6.76 -6.16 -1.83
CA ALA A 25 6.84 -5.73 -0.44
C ALA A 25 8.00 -4.75 -0.24
N VAL A 26 9.21 -5.11 -0.70
CA VAL A 26 10.41 -4.30 -0.56
C VAL A 26 10.26 -2.95 -1.27
N SER A 27 9.80 -2.94 -2.53
CA SER A 27 9.61 -1.67 -3.24
C SER A 27 8.58 -0.77 -2.55
N GLY A 28 7.49 -1.34 -2.01
CA GLY A 28 6.51 -0.57 -1.25
C GLY A 28 7.08 0.04 0.03
N VAL A 29 7.87 -0.74 0.78
CA VAL A 29 8.55 -0.25 2.00
C VAL A 29 9.57 0.83 1.66
N LEU A 30 10.38 0.65 0.61
CA LEU A 30 11.37 1.64 0.18
C LEU A 30 10.72 2.96 -0.25
N LEU A 31 9.63 2.90 -1.03
CA LEU A 31 8.90 4.10 -1.42
C LEU A 31 8.33 4.85 -0.21
N LEU A 32 7.73 4.12 0.75
CA LEU A 32 7.30 4.75 2.00
C LEU A 32 8.48 5.36 2.76
N ALA A 33 9.61 4.67 2.86
CA ALA A 33 10.81 5.18 3.55
C ALA A 33 11.35 6.47 2.90
N ILE A 34 11.32 6.56 1.57
CA ILE A 34 11.72 7.77 0.83
C ILE A 34 10.77 8.93 1.17
N ASP A 35 9.46 8.69 1.18
CA ASP A 35 8.49 9.73 1.53
C ASP A 35 8.68 10.20 2.99
N LEU A 36 8.95 9.28 3.91
CA LEU A 36 9.25 9.60 5.32
C LEU A 36 10.54 10.38 5.50
N PHE A 37 11.58 10.03 4.74
CA PHE A 37 12.86 10.74 4.76
C PHE A 37 12.70 12.20 4.31
N ARG A 38 11.79 12.46 3.36
CA ARG A 38 11.46 13.83 2.94
C ARG A 38 10.64 14.58 3.98
N SER A 39 9.59 13.96 4.50
CA SER A 39 8.76 14.56 5.53
C SER A 39 7.87 13.54 6.24
N CYS A 40 8.00 13.44 7.56
CA CYS A 40 7.09 12.63 8.38
C CYS A 40 5.63 13.13 8.34
N VAL A 41 5.39 14.35 7.82
CA VAL A 41 4.04 14.88 7.57
C VAL A 41 3.22 13.96 6.66
N PHE A 42 3.90 13.27 5.76
CA PHE A 42 3.26 12.33 4.84
C PHE A 42 2.40 11.28 5.56
N LEU A 43 2.81 10.81 6.75
CA LEU A 43 2.11 9.75 7.49
C LEU A 43 0.66 10.09 7.84
N TYR A 44 0.37 11.36 8.08
CA TYR A 44 -0.96 11.83 8.43
C TYR A 44 -1.66 12.52 7.27
N GLN A 45 -1.07 12.54 6.07
CA GLN A 45 -1.75 12.93 4.84
C GLN A 45 -2.50 11.74 4.20
N GLY A 46 -3.56 12.01 3.45
CA GLY A 46 -4.34 11.00 2.72
C GLY A 46 -3.49 9.99 1.93
N ALA A 47 -2.49 10.48 1.19
CA ALA A 47 -1.58 9.60 0.44
C ALA A 47 -0.76 8.67 1.33
N GLY A 48 -0.17 9.18 2.42
CA GLY A 48 0.65 8.36 3.30
C GLY A 48 -0.17 7.39 4.12
N VAL A 49 -1.35 7.79 4.58
CA VAL A 49 -2.31 6.86 5.21
C VAL A 49 -2.67 5.73 4.24
N ALA A 50 -2.99 6.04 2.98
CA ALA A 50 -3.27 5.02 1.98
C ALA A 50 -2.07 4.07 1.75
N SER A 51 -0.84 4.60 1.70
CA SER A 51 0.38 3.80 1.59
C SER A 51 0.60 2.87 2.80
N VAL A 52 0.43 3.38 4.02
CA VAL A 52 0.56 2.59 5.26
C VAL A 52 -0.52 1.51 5.33
N VAL A 53 -1.79 1.86 5.08
CA VAL A 53 -2.91 0.91 5.08
C VAL A 53 -2.67 -0.18 4.04
N LYS A 54 -2.25 0.19 2.83
CA LYS A 54 -1.90 -0.79 1.78
C LYS A 54 -0.82 -1.76 2.25
N LEU A 55 0.28 -1.26 2.82
CA LEU A 55 1.37 -2.13 3.30
C LEU A 55 0.94 -3.01 4.47
N ALA A 56 0.13 -2.49 5.38
CA ALA A 56 -0.47 -3.28 6.45
C ALA A 56 -1.32 -4.43 5.90
N LEU A 57 -2.16 -4.16 4.88
CA LEU A 57 -2.95 -5.19 4.21
C LEU A 57 -2.07 -6.23 3.51
N VAL A 58 -0.96 -5.83 2.87
CA VAL A 58 0.01 -6.78 2.30
C VAL A 58 0.61 -7.67 3.39
N GLY A 59 1.02 -7.09 4.52
CA GLY A 59 1.57 -7.85 5.65
C GLY A 59 0.55 -8.81 6.26
N LEU A 60 -0.70 -8.37 6.44
CA LEU A 60 -1.79 -9.23 6.93
C LEU A 60 -2.07 -10.41 5.99
N GLY A 61 -2.08 -10.18 4.67
CA GLY A 61 -2.24 -11.28 3.71
C GLY A 61 -1.10 -12.29 3.72
N TYR A 62 0.11 -11.86 4.09
CA TYR A 62 1.23 -12.77 4.32
C TYR A 62 1.03 -13.63 5.57
N HIS A 63 0.66 -13.00 6.70
CA HIS A 63 0.49 -13.68 7.99
C HIS A 63 -0.81 -14.49 8.14
N ILE A 64 -1.85 -14.19 7.34
CA ILE A 64 -3.15 -14.87 7.40
C ILE A 64 -3.49 -15.46 6.01
N PRO A 65 -2.89 -16.62 5.64
CA PRO A 65 -3.01 -17.20 4.30
C PRO A 65 -4.46 -17.49 3.88
N GLU A 66 -5.31 -17.91 4.83
CA GLU A 66 -6.73 -18.24 4.61
C GLU A 66 -7.53 -17.08 3.99
N SER A 67 -7.16 -15.84 4.32
CA SER A 67 -7.82 -14.60 3.84
C SER A 67 -6.92 -13.75 2.95
N ARG A 68 -5.80 -14.32 2.47
CA ARG A 68 -4.76 -13.61 1.68
C ARG A 68 -5.33 -12.90 0.46
N LEU A 69 -6.24 -13.56 -0.27
CA LEU A 69 -6.87 -12.98 -1.47
C LEU A 69 -7.65 -11.70 -1.11
N ALA A 70 -8.46 -11.73 -0.05
CA ALA A 70 -9.24 -10.59 0.39
C ALA A 70 -8.34 -9.41 0.78
N PHE A 71 -7.27 -9.67 1.51
CA PHE A 71 -6.29 -8.64 1.89
C PHE A 71 -5.56 -8.04 0.67
N TYR A 72 -5.12 -8.86 -0.28
CA TYR A 72 -4.42 -8.37 -1.47
C TYR A 72 -5.35 -7.63 -2.44
N LEU A 73 -6.62 -8.02 -2.54
CA LEU A 73 -7.64 -7.26 -3.26
C LEU A 73 -7.87 -5.90 -2.59
N ALA A 74 -8.07 -5.87 -1.27
CA ALA A 74 -8.23 -4.62 -0.53
C ALA A 74 -7.00 -3.71 -0.69
N ALA A 75 -5.79 -4.25 -0.59
CA ALA A 75 -4.55 -3.49 -0.81
C ALA A 75 -4.47 -2.91 -2.24
N THR A 76 -4.96 -3.64 -3.24
CA THR A 76 -5.03 -3.18 -4.63
C THR A 76 -6.03 -2.04 -4.80
N VAL A 77 -7.21 -2.15 -4.19
CA VAL A 77 -8.23 -1.10 -4.18
C VAL A 77 -7.70 0.16 -3.49
N VAL A 78 -7.15 0.03 -2.28
CA VAL A 78 -6.56 1.15 -1.52
C VAL A 78 -5.43 1.79 -2.32
N GLY A 79 -4.56 0.99 -2.94
CA GLY A 79 -3.48 1.51 -3.79
C GLY A 79 -3.98 2.25 -5.02
N SER A 80 -5.00 1.73 -5.71
CA SER A 80 -5.61 2.36 -6.88
C SER A 80 -6.29 3.67 -6.52
N VAL A 81 -7.24 3.66 -5.58
CA VAL A 81 -7.91 4.87 -5.09
C VAL A 81 -6.88 5.86 -4.54
N GLY A 82 -5.92 5.35 -3.78
CA GLY A 82 -4.80 6.08 -3.20
C GLY A 82 -3.99 6.89 -4.21
N SER A 83 -3.78 6.31 -5.39
CA SER A 83 -2.94 6.89 -6.44
C SER A 83 -3.70 7.86 -7.34
N HIS A 84 -5.02 7.72 -7.43
CA HIS A 84 -5.90 8.53 -8.29
C HIS A 84 -6.72 9.58 -7.53
N MET A 85 -6.56 9.69 -6.22
CA MET A 85 -7.28 10.70 -5.44
C MET A 85 -6.87 12.12 -5.85
N THR A 86 -7.84 13.04 -5.87
CA THR A 86 -7.60 14.45 -6.17
C THR A 86 -6.68 15.07 -5.13
N GLY A 87 -5.92 16.10 -5.49
CA GLY A 87 -4.90 16.71 -4.61
C GLY A 87 -5.41 17.15 -3.22
N SER A 88 -6.67 17.58 -3.12
CA SER A 88 -7.30 17.94 -1.83
C SER A 88 -7.37 16.77 -0.85
N TRP A 89 -7.68 15.56 -1.32
CA TRP A 89 -7.69 14.34 -0.49
C TRP A 89 -6.28 13.82 -0.28
N ARG A 90 -5.42 13.91 -1.30
CA ARG A 90 -4.02 13.46 -1.25
C ARG A 90 -3.24 14.11 -0.13
N HIS A 91 -3.42 15.42 0.04
CA HIS A 91 -2.68 16.23 0.99
C HIS A 91 -3.53 16.67 2.19
N TRP A 92 -4.73 16.10 2.37
CA TRP A 92 -5.52 16.32 3.58
C TRP A 92 -4.82 15.72 4.78
N SER A 93 -4.46 16.55 5.77
CA SER A 93 -3.91 16.12 7.06
C SER A 93 -5.05 15.68 7.98
N PHE A 94 -5.02 14.43 8.43
CA PHE A 94 -5.96 13.92 9.43
C PHE A 94 -5.70 14.49 10.83
N LEU A 95 -4.46 14.91 11.10
CA LEU A 95 -4.06 15.51 12.37
C LEU A 95 -4.52 16.97 12.46
N ASP A 96 -4.19 17.77 11.44
CA ASP A 96 -4.51 19.21 11.40
C ASP A 96 -5.90 19.52 10.84
N ARG A 97 -6.57 18.51 10.27
CA ARG A 97 -7.89 18.61 9.60
C ARG A 97 -7.94 19.71 8.55
N LYS A 98 -6.88 19.84 7.76
CA LYS A 98 -6.75 20.78 6.64
C LYS A 98 -5.85 20.22 5.55
N VAL A 99 -5.96 20.77 4.34
CA VAL A 99 -5.01 20.48 3.26
C VAL A 99 -3.66 21.13 3.58
N LEU A 100 -2.59 20.34 3.58
CA LEU A 100 -1.23 20.83 3.71
C LEU A 100 -0.59 20.97 2.33
N LYS A 101 0.27 21.97 2.15
CA LYS A 101 1.19 21.98 1.01
C LYS A 101 2.45 21.24 1.45
N GLN A 102 2.84 20.24 0.69
CA GLN A 102 4.17 19.63 0.82
C GLN A 102 5.11 20.54 0.03
N ASP A 103 6.04 21.19 0.73
CA ASP A 103 7.12 21.98 0.13
C ASP A 103 8.18 21.08 -0.55
#